data_AF-A0A1H9LZI2-F1
#
_entry.id   AF-A0A1H9LZI2-F1
#
_cell.length_a   1.000
_cell.length_b   1.000
_cell.length_c   1.000
_cell.angle_alpha   90.00
_cell.angle_beta   90.00
_cell.angle_gamma   90.00
#
_symmetry.space_group_name_H-M   'P 1'
#
loop_
_entity.id
_entity.type
_entity.pdbx_description
1 polymer ?
#
loop_
_entity_poly.entity_id
_entity_poly.type
_entity_poly.pdbx_seq_one_letter_code
_entity_poly.pdbx_strand_id
1 'polypeptide(L)' 'MIKETGGPAFPASGHPGQQFVQQEGMTLRDYFAAKAMQGILSDPDAGLLSDDLSRYSKIAYQTADSMLKARGE' A
#
# COMPACT_ATOMS: atom_id res chain seq x y z
N MET A 1 -9.69 -9.43 -6.72
CA MET A 1 -9.59 -8.58 -5.51
C MET A 1 -8.41 -8.97 -4.62
N ILE A 2 -8.37 -10.14 -3.95
CA ILE A 2 -7.25 -10.47 -3.01
C ILE A 2 -5.88 -10.60 -3.71
N LYS A 3 -5.84 -11.19 -4.91
CA LYS A 3 -4.60 -11.29 -5.72
C LYS A 3 -4.02 -9.92 -6.08
N GLU A 4 -4.90 -8.95 -6.37
CA GLU A 4 -4.50 -7.59 -6.78
C GLU A 4 -4.01 -6.75 -5.60
N THR A 5 -4.59 -6.95 -4.40
CA THR A 5 -4.33 -6.09 -3.24
C THR A 5 -3.36 -6.71 -2.22
N GLY A 6 -3.02 -7.99 -2.38
CA GLY A 6 -2.12 -8.72 -1.49
C GLY A 6 -2.74 -9.18 -0.16
N GLY A 7 -4.03 -8.88 0.07
CA GLY A 7 -4.74 -9.13 1.33
C GLY A 7 -4.66 -7.95 2.31
N PRO A 8 -5.06 -8.13 3.58
CA PRO A 8 -4.94 -7.11 4.61
C PRO A 8 -3.47 -6.80 4.91
N ALA A 9 -3.12 -5.53 5.12
CA ALA A 9 -1.73 -5.13 5.38
C ALA A 9 -1.21 -5.59 6.75
N PHE A 10 -2.09 -5.70 7.74
CA PHE A 10 -1.76 -6.14 9.08
C PHE A 10 -2.56 -7.41 9.44
N PRO A 11 -2.01 -8.27 10.32
CA PRO A 11 -2.75 -9.41 10.84
C PRO A 11 -3.99 -8.94 11.59
N ALA A 12 -5.15 -9.53 11.31
CA ALA A 12 -6.27 -9.44 12.23
C ALA A 12 -5.91 -10.25 13.48
N SER A 13 -5.98 -9.64 14.66
CA SER A 13 -5.79 -10.31 15.95
C SER A 13 -6.93 -11.30 16.18
N GLY A 14 -6.78 -12.51 15.64
CA GLY A 14 -7.75 -13.58 15.78
C GLY A 14 -7.81 -14.08 17.22
N HIS A 15 -8.84 -13.67 17.96
CA HIS A 15 -9.37 -14.54 19.00
C HIS A 15 -10.01 -15.76 18.31
N PRO A 16 -9.74 -17.00 18.75
CA PRO A 16 -10.31 -18.20 18.15
C PRO A 16 -11.83 -18.18 18.38
N GLY A 17 -12.58 -17.68 17.40
CA GLY A 17 -14.03 -17.48 17.49
C GLY A 17 -14.54 -16.23 16.80
N GLN A 18 -13.69 -15.22 16.59
CA GLN A 18 -14.05 -14.10 15.71
C GLN A 18 -13.62 -14.46 14.29
N GLN A 19 -14.62 -14.85 13.49
CA GLN A 19 -14.49 -15.02 12.05
C GLN A 19 -13.72 -13.84 11.46
N PHE A 20 -12.96 -14.12 10.41
CA PHE A 20 -12.27 -13.16 9.55
C PHE A 20 -13.21 -12.04 9.08
N VAL A 21 -13.55 -11.11 9.97
CA VAL A 21 -13.99 -9.80 9.58
C VAL A 21 -12.77 -9.28 8.86
N GLN A 22 -12.85 -9.12 7.54
CA GLN A 22 -11.99 -8.18 6.86
C GLN A 22 -12.25 -6.87 7.60
N GLN A 23 -11.46 -6.60 8.64
CA GLN A 23 -11.47 -5.31 9.28
C GLN A 23 -11.27 -4.33 8.13
N GLU A 24 -12.10 -3.30 8.06
CA GLU A 24 -12.09 -2.25 7.04
C GLU A 24 -10.79 -1.41 7.08
N GLY A 25 -9.66 -2.06 7.34
CA GLY A 25 -8.33 -1.50 7.32
C GLY A 25 -7.72 -1.55 5.91
N MET A 26 -6.50 -1.05 5.82
CA MET A 26 -5.79 -0.92 4.55
C MET A 26 -5.38 -2.27 3.95
N THR A 27 -5.39 -2.36 2.63
CA THR A 27 -4.81 -3.52 1.94
C THR A 27 -3.28 -3.43 1.94
N LEU A 28 -2.60 -4.56 1.72
CA LEU A 28 -1.14 -4.59 1.65
C LEU A 28 -0.61 -3.70 0.51
N ARG A 29 -1.35 -3.61 -0.59
CA ARG A 29 -1.09 -2.66 -1.68
C ARG A 29 -1.10 -1.21 -1.20
N ASP A 30 -2.13 -0.81 -0.47
CA ASP A 30 -2.25 0.56 0.06
C ASP A 30 -1.11 0.87 1.04
N TYR A 31 -0.71 -0.12 1.84
CA TYR A 31 0.41 0.03 2.76
C TYR A 31 1.76 0.25 2.04
N PHE A 32 2.06 -0.57 1.02
CA PHE A 32 3.27 -0.39 0.23
C PHE A 32 3.28 0.94 -0.51
N ALA A 33 2.15 1.36 -1.07
CA ALA A 33 2.02 2.66 -1.71
C ALA A 33 2.26 3.81 -0.70
N ALA A 34 1.67 3.73 0.49
CA ALA A 34 1.90 4.71 1.55
C ALA A 34 3.38 4.80 1.96
N LYS A 35 4.08 3.66 2.05
CA LYS A 35 5.52 3.61 2.34
C LYS A 35 6.37 4.21 1.23
N ALA A 36 6.06 3.92 -0.03
CA ALA A 36 6.74 4.51 -1.17
C ALA A 36 6.55 6.05 -1.19
N MET A 37 5.30 6.51 -1.00
CA MET A 37 4.98 7.93 -0.92
C MET A 37 5.67 8.63 0.26
N GLN A 38 5.76 7.98 1.43
CA GLN A 38 6.52 8.51 2.58
C GLN A 38 7.99 8.73 2.22
N GLY A 39 8.61 7.81 1.48
CA GLY A 39 9.99 7.97 1.01
C GLY A 39 10.14 9.10 -0.01
N ILE A 40 9.26 9.17 -1.00
CA ILE A 40 9.26 10.23 -2.03
C ILE A 40 9.14 11.62 -1.38
N LEU A 41 8.19 11.78 -0.45
CA LEU A 41 7.92 13.07 0.20
C LEU A 41 8.91 13.41 1.33
N SER A 42 9.88 12.54 1.61
CA SER A 42 10.97 12.85 2.54
C SER A 42 12.09 13.68 1.88
N ASP A 43 12.11 13.75 0.56
CA ASP A 43 13.01 14.61 -0.20
C ASP A 43 12.58 16.08 -0.04
N PRO A 44 13.43 16.99 0.48
CA PRO A 44 13.10 18.40 0.63
C PRO A 44 12.85 19.11 -0.71
N ASP A 45 13.36 18.55 -1.81
CA ASP A 45 13.17 19.05 -3.17
C ASP A 45 11.96 18.40 -3.87
N ALA A 46 11.18 17.57 -3.17
CA ALA A 46 9.93 17.03 -3.69
C ALA A 46 8.93 18.17 -3.94
N GLY A 47 8.55 18.37 -5.20
CA GLY A 47 7.52 19.32 -5.59
C GLY A 47 6.16 18.95 -4.96
N LEU A 48 5.39 19.95 -4.53
CA LEU A 48 4.07 19.74 -3.90
C LEU A 48 2.93 20.34 -4.73
N LEU A 49 3.17 20.59 -6.02
CA LEU A 49 2.12 21.03 -6.94
C LEU A 49 1.18 19.85 -7.27
N SER A 50 -0.03 20.15 -7.74
CA SER A 50 -1.03 19.11 -8.04
C SER A 50 -0.53 18.03 -9.02
N ASP A 51 0.30 18.43 -9.99
CA ASP A 51 0.91 17.49 -10.95
C ASP A 51 1.94 16.57 -10.28
N ASP A 52 2.71 17.08 -9.30
CA ASP A 52 3.66 16.30 -8.53
C ASP A 52 2.93 15.25 -7.68
N LEU A 53 1.87 15.67 -6.97
CA LEU A 53 1.06 14.78 -6.14
C LEU A 53 0.44 13.64 -6.97
N SER A 54 -0.06 13.95 -8.17
CA SER A 54 -0.60 12.95 -9.09
C SER A 54 0.48 11.97 -9.57
N ARG A 55 1.67 12.48 -9.89
CA ARG A 55 2.83 11.67 -10.30
C ARG A 55 3.28 10.73 -9.17
N TYR A 56 3.45 11.24 -7.96
CA TYR A 56 3.89 10.46 -6.80
C TYR A 56 2.89 9.37 -6.42
N SER A 57 1.59 9.69 -6.49
CA SER A 57 0.53 8.70 -6.27
C SER A 57 0.64 7.52 -7.24
N LYS A 58 0.88 7.80 -8.54
CA LYS A 58 1.07 6.75 -9.56
C LYS A 58 2.33 5.92 -9.30
N ILE A 59 3.46 6.56 -9.02
CA ILE A 59 4.73 5.88 -8.72
C ILE A 59 4.59 4.98 -7.48
N ALA A 60 3.91 5.47 -6.44
CA ALA A 60 3.70 4.73 -5.21
C ALA A 60 2.89 3.44 -5.43
N TYR A 61 1.78 3.50 -6.18
CA TYR A 61 1.00 2.30 -6.51
C TYR A 61 1.74 1.35 -7.46
N GLN A 62 2.51 1.86 -8.43
CA GLN A 62 3.35 1.00 -9.29
C GLN A 62 4.44 0.28 -8.50
N THR A 63 5.01 0.94 -7.49
CA THR A 63 5.96 0.34 -6.56
C THR A 63 5.30 -0.76 -5.75
N ALA A 64 4.10 -0.51 -5.20
CA ALA A 64 3.32 -1.50 -4.48
C ALA A 64 3.01 -2.74 -5.33
N ASP A 65 2.56 -2.54 -6.58
CA ASP A 65 2.23 -3.62 -7.51
C ASP A 65 3.49 -4.45 -7.85
N SER A 66 4.65 -3.80 -7.99
CA SER A 66 5.93 -4.48 -8.22
C SER A 66 6.36 -5.33 -7.03
N MET A 67 6.18 -4.84 -5.80
CA MET A 67 6.46 -5.60 -4.57
C MET A 67 5.54 -6.81 -4.41
N LEU A 68 4.25 -6.66 -4.70
CA LEU A 68 3.29 -7.76 -4.66
C LEU A 68 3.62 -8.84 -5.68
N LYS A 69 4.02 -8.44 -6.90
CA LYS A 69 4.49 -9.37 -7.93
C LYS A 69 5.73 -10.14 -7.47
N ALA A 70 6.75 -9.44 -6.97
CA ALA A 70 7.99 -10.06 -6.48
C ALA A 70 7.77 -11.03 -5.31
N ARG A 71 6.71 -10.85 -4.51
CA ARG A 71 6.33 -11.79 -3.43
C ARG A 71 5.69 -13.08 -3.96
N GLY A 72 5.07 -13.01 -5.14
CA GLY A 72 4.39 -14.15 -5.78
C GLY A 72 5.29 -14.98 -6.70
N GLU A 73 6.54 -14.56 -6.90
CA GLU A 73 7.64 -15.32 -7.52
C GLU A 73 8.38 -16.15 -6.46
#